data_AF-A0A2L0AC39-F1
#
_entry.id   AF-A0A2L0AC39-F1
#
_cell.length_a   1.000
_cell.length_b   1.000
_cell.length_c   1.000
_cell.angle_alpha   90.00
_cell.angle_beta   90.00
_cell.angle_gamma   90.00
#
_symmetry.space_group_name_H-M   'P 1'
#
loop_
_entity.id
_entity.type
_entity.pdbx_description
1 polymer ?
#
loop_
_entity_poly.entity_id
_entity_poly.type
_entity_poly.pdbx_seq_one_letter_code
_entity_poly.pdbx_strand_id
1 'polypeptide(L)'
;MARISKADEPVGPQIDEDDLWEYGSDRRDVGSLHIDQLTCKASNLARRNLLAIHPVAGWWKSRKLLQEAEPEVRFALIVEIDTQGVEAELYPEVQTTVDVLNAAQAIII
;
A
#
# COMPACT_ATOMS: atom_id res chain seq x y z
N MET A 1 31.40 -10.09 -5.75
CA MET A 1 30.56 -10.08 -4.53
C MET A 1 29.15 -10.46 -4.92
N ALA A 2 28.74 -11.70 -4.67
CA ALA A 2 27.38 -12.17 -4.96
C ALA A 2 26.45 -11.72 -3.81
N ARG A 3 25.35 -11.04 -4.15
CA ARG A 3 24.26 -10.79 -3.20
C ARG A 3 23.60 -12.14 -2.90
N ILE A 4 23.55 -12.52 -1.63
CA ILE A 4 22.75 -13.65 -1.16
C ILE A 4 21.30 -13.30 -1.49
N SER A 5 20.72 -14.01 -2.47
CA SER A 5 19.28 -13.98 -2.72
C SER A 5 18.60 -14.54 -1.48
N LYS A 6 17.82 -13.69 -0.81
CA LYS A 6 16.87 -14.12 0.21
C LYS A 6 16.00 -15.21 -0.43
N ALA A 7 15.84 -16.36 0.22
CA ALA A 7 14.85 -17.33 -0.21
C ALA A 7 13.46 -16.70 -0.04
N ASP A 8 12.68 -16.63 -1.12
CA ASP A 8 11.28 -16.19 -1.09
C ASP A 8 10.45 -17.28 -0.43
N GLU A 9 10.33 -17.21 0.90
CA GLU A 9 9.19 -17.82 1.56
C GLU A 9 7.99 -16.89 1.34
N PRO A 10 6.90 -17.34 0.68
CA PRO A 10 5.74 -16.52 0.45
C PRO A 10 5.14 -16.12 1.80
N VAL A 11 5.22 -14.84 2.14
CA VAL A 11 4.60 -14.25 3.32
C VAL A 11 3.16 -13.90 2.95
N GLY A 12 2.23 -14.83 3.16
CA GLY A 12 0.80 -14.57 3.00
C GLY A 12 0.06 -15.56 2.11
N PRO A 13 -1.27 -15.39 1.95
CA PRO A 13 -2.06 -16.22 1.04
C PRO A 13 -1.54 -16.03 -0.39
N GLN A 14 -1.28 -17.14 -1.08
CA GLN A 14 -0.94 -17.10 -2.50
C GLN A 14 -2.18 -16.69 -3.28
N ILE A 15 -2.14 -15.49 -3.85
CA ILE A 15 -3.14 -15.03 -4.80
C ILE A 15 -2.67 -15.54 -6.16
N ASP A 16 -3.38 -16.54 -6.71
CA ASP A 16 -3.10 -17.12 -8.04
C ASP A 16 -3.49 -16.17 -9.20
N GLU A 17 -4.06 -15.00 -8.89
CA GLU A 17 -4.22 -13.93 -9.88
C GLU A 17 -2.89 -13.19 -10.04
N ASP A 18 -2.48 -12.93 -11.29
CA ASP A 18 -1.39 -12.00 -11.56
C ASP A 18 -1.69 -10.69 -10.82
N ASP A 19 -0.82 -10.34 -9.87
CA ASP A 19 -0.98 -9.14 -9.03
C ASP A 19 -1.00 -7.88 -9.94
N LEU A 20 -0.59 -8.00 -11.22
CA LEU A 20 -0.59 -6.98 -12.29
C LEU A 20 0.21 -5.71 -11.96
N TRP A 21 0.81 -5.68 -10.77
CA TRP A 21 1.76 -4.70 -10.32
C TRP A 21 3.11 -4.89 -11.02
N GLU A 22 3.74 -3.78 -11.39
CA GLU A 22 4.96 -3.77 -12.16
C GLU A 22 6.19 -4.17 -11.35
N TYR A 23 6.25 -3.77 -10.08
CA TYR A 23 7.37 -4.12 -9.20
C TYR A 23 7.08 -5.40 -8.41
N GLY A 24 5.83 -5.59 -7.97
CA GLY A 24 5.40 -6.78 -7.24
C GLY A 24 6.14 -6.97 -5.90
N SER A 25 5.88 -8.08 -5.22
CA SER A 25 6.47 -8.40 -3.90
C SER A 25 7.99 -8.33 -3.87
N ASP A 26 8.64 -8.71 -4.97
CA ASP A 26 10.09 -8.85 -5.04
C ASP A 26 10.82 -7.50 -4.93
N ARG A 27 10.15 -6.41 -5.34
CA ARG A 27 10.74 -5.07 -5.39
C ARG A 27 9.95 -4.00 -4.62
N ARG A 28 8.67 -4.20 -4.36
CA ARG A 28 7.83 -3.30 -3.54
C ARG A 28 8.33 -3.21 -2.10
N ASP A 29 8.82 -4.32 -1.55
CA ASP A 29 9.07 -4.45 -0.10
C ASP A 29 10.53 -4.17 0.30
N VAL A 30 11.20 -3.26 -0.42
CA VAL A 30 12.63 -2.99 -0.22
C VAL A 30 12.87 -1.63 0.46
N GLY A 31 13.37 -1.69 1.70
CA GLY A 31 13.77 -0.50 2.47
C GLY A 31 12.62 0.13 3.25
N SER A 32 12.67 1.45 3.45
CA SER A 32 11.64 2.21 4.17
C SER A 32 10.58 2.83 3.25
N LEU A 33 10.74 2.69 1.93
CA LEU A 33 9.89 3.28 0.92
C LEU A 33 9.33 2.16 0.05
N HIS A 34 8.03 1.92 0.17
CA HIS A 34 7.31 0.93 -0.62
C HIS A 34 6.67 1.63 -1.82
N ILE A 35 7.06 1.21 -3.02
CA ILE A 35 6.56 1.78 -4.28
C ILE A 35 6.08 0.63 -5.16
N ASP A 36 4.97 0.84 -5.84
CA ASP A 36 4.53 -0.02 -6.93
C ASP A 36 3.72 0.77 -7.97
N GLN A 37 3.63 0.23 -9.18
CA GLN A 37 2.90 0.81 -10.29
C GLN A 37 1.94 -0.22 -10.89
N LEU A 38 0.72 0.21 -11.23
CA LEU A 38 -0.31 -0.65 -11.79
C LEU A 38 -0.92 0.02 -13.03
N THR A 39 -0.68 -0.56 -14.19
CA THR A 39 -1.32 -0.13 -15.45
C THR A 39 -2.47 -1.08 -15.77
N CYS A 40 -3.71 -0.58 -15.76
CA CYS A 40 -4.88 -1.40 -16.09
C CYS A 40 -6.02 -0.57 -16.68
N LYS A 41 -7.03 -1.25 -17.22
CA LYS A 41 -8.27 -0.59 -17.66
C LYS A 41 -8.97 0.06 -16.47
N ALA A 42 -9.55 1.24 -16.66
CA ALA A 42 -10.33 1.93 -15.62
C ALA A 42 -11.43 1.05 -15.01
N SER A 43 -12.08 0.20 -15.82
CA SER A 43 -13.09 -0.76 -15.34
C SER A 43 -12.52 -1.84 -14.41
N ASN A 44 -11.24 -2.18 -14.54
CA ASN A 44 -10.56 -3.13 -13.66
C ASN A 44 -10.13 -2.43 -12.36
N LEU A 45 -9.62 -1.19 -12.47
CA LEU A 45 -9.30 -0.38 -11.28
C LEU A 45 -10.55 -0.14 -10.43
N ALA A 46 -11.68 0.21 -11.04
CA ALA A 46 -12.95 0.42 -10.33
C ALA A 46 -13.51 -0.83 -9.63
N ARG A 47 -13.10 -2.03 -10.05
CA ARG A 47 -13.45 -3.30 -9.38
C ARG A 47 -12.55 -3.59 -8.18
N ARG A 48 -11.35 -2.98 -8.13
CA ARG A 48 -10.41 -3.09 -7.01
C ARG A 48 -10.79 -2.07 -5.96
N ASN A 49 -11.61 -2.50 -5.01
CA ASN A 49 -12.28 -1.58 -4.08
C ASN A 49 -11.41 -1.11 -2.90
N LEU A 50 -10.27 -1.78 -2.64
CA LEU A 50 -9.47 -1.56 -1.44
C LEU A 50 -7.98 -1.60 -1.75
N LEU A 51 -7.24 -0.68 -1.14
CA LEU A 51 -5.79 -0.73 -1.01
C LEU A 51 -5.47 -0.87 0.48
N ALA A 52 -4.78 -1.95 0.86
CA ALA A 52 -4.46 -2.24 2.25
C ALA A 52 -2.97 -1.98 2.53
N ILE A 53 -2.69 -1.26 3.61
CA ILE A 53 -1.34 -1.12 4.17
C ILE A 53 -1.30 -1.97 5.42
N HIS A 54 -0.37 -2.91 5.47
CA HIS A 54 -0.17 -3.73 6.65
C HIS A 54 1.28 -3.65 7.11
N PRO A 55 1.52 -3.63 8.44
CA PRO A 55 2.87 -3.67 8.96
C PRO A 55 3.52 -5.01 8.63
N VAL A 56 4.73 -4.97 8.06
CA VAL A 56 5.57 -6.16 7.86
C VAL A 56 6.47 -6.37 9.06
N ALA A 57 6.74 -7.64 9.40
CA ALA A 57 7.64 -7.99 10.48
C ALA A 57 9.08 -7.52 10.15
N GLY A 58 9.58 -6.53 10.88
CA GLY A 58 10.93 -5.97 10.68
C GLY A 58 11.79 -5.97 11.95
N TRP A 59 12.96 -5.34 11.86
CA TRP A 59 13.95 -5.22 12.95
C TRP A 59 13.39 -4.59 14.25
N TRP A 60 12.26 -3.91 14.17
CA TRP A 60 11.56 -3.28 15.29
C TRP A 60 10.76 -4.26 16.15
N LYS A 61 10.32 -5.40 15.58
CA LYS A 61 9.47 -6.41 16.26
C LYS A 61 10.18 -7.13 17.41
N SER A 62 11.51 -7.20 17.40
CA SER A 62 12.31 -7.89 18.43
C SER A 62 12.79 -6.99 19.57
N ARG A 63 12.44 -5.69 19.56
CA ARG A 63 12.80 -4.78 20.65
C ARG A 63 11.91 -5.05 21.86
N LYS A 64 12.46 -5.76 22.86
CA LYS A 64 11.85 -6.03 24.17
C LYS A 64 11.26 -4.79 24.88
N LEU A 65 11.71 -3.59 24.53
CA LEU A 65 11.22 -2.33 25.12
C LEU A 65 9.78 -1.96 24.67
N LEU A 66 9.25 -2.59 23.62
CA LEU A 66 7.90 -2.34 23.09
C LEU A 66 6.85 -3.37 23.59
N GLN A 67 7.17 -4.15 24.64
CA GLN A 67 6.29 -5.22 25.12
C GLN A 67 4.97 -4.76 25.75
N GLU A 68 4.83 -3.47 26.08
CA GLU A 68 3.68 -2.97 26.83
C GLU A 68 2.58 -2.33 25.95
N ALA A 69 2.85 -2.05 24.67
CA ALA A 69 1.87 -1.47 23.75
C ALA A 69 2.16 -1.80 22.28
N GLU A 70 1.13 -1.90 21.45
CA GLU A 70 1.30 -1.95 19.99
C GLU A 70 1.97 -0.64 19.52
N PRO A 71 3.11 -0.71 18.81
CA PRO A 71 3.81 0.49 18.39
C PRO A 71 3.00 1.26 17.34
N GLU A 72 2.59 2.48 17.69
CA GLU A 72 2.08 3.44 16.72
C GLU A 72 3.21 3.91 15.81
N VAL A 73 3.01 3.82 14.49
CA VAL A 73 3.97 4.27 13.50
C VAL A 73 3.28 5.26 12.57
N ARG A 74 3.89 6.44 12.39
CA ARG A 74 3.44 7.39 11.39
C ARG A 74 3.86 6.89 10.01
N PHE A 75 2.89 6.81 9.10
CA PHE A 75 3.11 6.52 7.70
C PHE A 75 2.44 7.58 6.83
N ALA A 76 2.83 7.64 5.57
CA ALA A 76 2.13 8.40 4.54
C ALA A 76 1.90 7.48 3.35
N LEU A 77 0.68 7.52 2.80
CA LEU A 77 0.33 6.86 1.56
C LEU A 77 0.17 7.93 0.49
N ILE A 78 0.91 7.78 -0.62
CA ILE A 78 0.78 8.62 -1.80
C ILE A 78 0.25 7.74 -2.91
N VAL A 79 -0.87 8.16 -3.52
CA VAL A 79 -1.49 7.48 -4.65
C VAL A 79 -1.58 8.45 -5.80
N GLU A 80 -1.11 8.03 -6.96
CA GLU A 80 -1.21 8.75 -8.22
C GLU A 80 -2.11 7.94 -9.17
N ILE A 81 -3.05 8.62 -9.83
CA ILE A 81 -3.91 8.02 -10.84
C ILE A 81 -3.74 8.85 -12.12
N ASP A 82 -3.18 8.23 -13.14
CA ASP A 82 -3.04 8.81 -14.48
C ASP A 82 -3.98 8.11 -15.46
N THR A 83 -4.59 8.89 -16.36
CA THR A 83 -5.50 8.40 -17.40
C THR A 83 -5.04 8.86 -18.78
N GLN A 84 -4.61 7.90 -19.61
CA GLN A 84 -4.20 8.20 -20.97
C GLN A 84 -5.40 8.67 -21.82
N GLY A 85 -5.31 9.88 -22.37
CA GLY A 85 -6.23 10.39 -23.39
C GLY A 85 -7.61 10.82 -22.89
N VAL A 86 -7.82 10.90 -21.57
CA VAL A 86 -9.03 11.46 -20.96
C VAL A 86 -8.60 12.53 -19.97
N GLU A 87 -9.10 13.75 -20.16
CA GLU A 87 -8.96 14.82 -19.20
C GLU A 87 -10.16 14.77 -18.25
N ALA A 88 -9.92 14.29 -17.03
CA ALA A 88 -10.94 14.19 -15.98
C ALA A 88 -10.43 14.87 -14.70
N GLU A 89 -11.21 15.78 -14.14
CA GLU A 89 -10.90 16.44 -12.87
C GLU A 89 -11.26 15.53 -11.68
N LEU A 90 -10.40 14.54 -11.40
CA LEU A 90 -10.62 13.60 -10.29
C LEU A 90 -10.22 14.18 -8.92
N TYR A 91 -9.24 15.08 -8.90
CA TYR A 91 -8.69 15.60 -7.66
C TYR A 91 -9.72 16.27 -6.72
N PRO A 92 -10.55 17.23 -7.16
CA PRO A 92 -11.48 17.91 -6.25
C PRO A 92 -12.55 16.96 -5.67
N GLU A 93 -13.04 16.01 -6.48
CA GLU A 93 -14.02 15.01 -6.05
C GLU A 93 -13.45 14.04 -5.01
N VAL A 94 -12.23 13.54 -5.26
CA VAL A 94 -11.51 12.65 -4.33
C VAL A 94 -11.19 13.39 -3.04
N GLN A 95 -10.65 14.60 -3.13
CA GLN A 95 -10.29 15.40 -1.95
C GLN A 95 -11.52 15.66 -1.06
N THR A 96 -12.63 16.08 -1.66
CA THR A 96 -13.89 16.31 -0.94
C THR A 96 -14.36 15.03 -0.22
N THR A 97 -14.29 13.89 -0.90
CA THR A 97 -14.69 12.59 -0.32
C THR A 97 -13.79 12.20 0.85
N VAL A 98 -12.48 12.34 0.70
CA VAL A 98 -11.49 12.04 1.74
C VAL A 98 -11.71 12.93 2.98
N ASP A 99 -11.95 14.23 2.79
CA ASP A 99 -12.17 15.15 3.89
C ASP A 99 -13.46 14.81 4.68
N VAL A 100 -14.53 14.45 3.97
CA VAL A 100 -15.78 13.99 4.60
C VAL A 100 -15.57 12.70 5.40
N LEU A 101 -14.85 11.72 4.84
CA LEU A 101 -14.57 10.45 5.52
C LEU A 101 -13.67 10.63 6.75
N ASN A 102 -12.63 11.47 6.64
CA ASN A 102 -11.73 11.78 7.75
C ASN A 102 -12.47 12.50 8.88
N ALA A 103 -13.33 13.46 8.55
CA ALA A 103 -14.16 14.17 9.53
C ALA A 103 -15.15 13.22 10.25
N ALA A 104 -15.70 12.23 9.53
CA ALA A 104 -16.59 11.23 10.12
C ALA A 104 -15.84 10.24 11.03
N GLN A 105 -14.59 9.87 10.69
CA GLN A 105 -13.76 8.98 11.53
C GLN A 105 -13.24 9.66 12.81
N ALA A 106 -13.00 10.98 12.78
CA ALA A 106 -12.56 11.73 13.95
C ALA A 106 -13.60 11.79 15.10
N ILE A 107 -14.85 11.38 14.85
CA ILE A 107 -15.93 11.32 15.85
C ILE A 107 -15.94 9.97 16.59
N ILE A 108 -15.18 8.97 16.10
CA ILE A 108 -15.07 7.64 16.69
C ILE A 108 -13.65 7.46 17.27
N ILE A 109 -13.27 8.34 18.20
CA ILE A 109 -12.12 8.13 19.10
C ILE A 109 -12.54 8.58 20.50
#